data_AF-A0A9R1AY93-F1
#
_entry.id   AF-A0A9R1AY93-F1
#
_cell.length_a   1.000
_cell.length_b   1.000
_cell.length_c   1.000
_cell.angle_alpha   90.00
_cell.angle_beta   90.00
_cell.angle_gamma   90.00
#
_symmetry.space_group_name_H-M   'P 1'
#
loop_
_entity.id
_entity.type
_entity.pdbx_description
1 polymer ?
#
loop_
_entity_poly.entity_id
_entity_poly.type
_entity_poly.pdbx_seq_one_letter_code
_entity_poly.pdbx_strand_id
1 'polypeptide(L)'
;MTPDKANHFRKYIEDMAEQSLRCVAFAYRNLDPKDIPYEEQRINWELPDNDLTLIGIVGMKDPCRPGVRDAVELCTNSGVKVRMVTGDNLQTARAIALECGILTDPQASAPVIIEGKVFRAYSDAEREAVADKISVRP
;
A
#
# COMPACT_ATOMS: atom_id res chain seq x y z
N MET A 1 -21.75 -8.62 -8.87
CA MET A 1 -21.33 -7.24 -9.22
C MET A 1 -21.08 -7.17 -10.72
N THR A 2 -21.56 -6.16 -11.43
CA THR A 2 -21.27 -6.01 -12.86
C THR A 2 -19.81 -5.54 -13.08
N PRO A 3 -19.19 -5.85 -14.23
CA PRO A 3 -17.83 -5.38 -14.54
C PRO A 3 -17.68 -3.85 -14.42
N ASP A 4 -18.68 -3.10 -14.87
CA ASP A 4 -18.66 -1.63 -14.83
C ASP A 4 -18.62 -1.09 -13.40
N LYS A 5 -19.46 -1.63 -12.51
CA LYS A 5 -19.44 -1.24 -11.09
C LYS A 5 -18.12 -1.63 -10.43
N ALA A 6 -17.56 -2.80 -10.77
CA ALA A 6 -16.27 -3.23 -10.25
C ALA A 6 -15.14 -2.27 -10.66
N ASN A 7 -15.13 -1.82 -11.91
CA ASN A 7 -14.17 -0.84 -12.42
C ASN A 7 -14.33 0.51 -11.73
N HIS A 8 -15.57 0.93 -11.47
CA HIS A 8 -15.86 2.17 -10.74
C HIS A 8 -15.29 2.14 -9.30
N PHE A 9 -15.46 1.02 -8.59
CA PHE A 9 -14.88 0.87 -7.26
C PHE A 9 -13.35 0.79 -7.27
N ARG A 10 -12.74 0.13 -8.27
CA ARG A 10 -11.28 0.14 -8.43
C ARG A 10 -10.75 1.55 -8.59
N LYS A 11 -11.41 2.36 -9.43
CA LYS A 11 -11.05 3.76 -9.61
C LYS A 11 -11.12 4.54 -8.30
N TYR A 12 -12.16 4.37 -7.49
CA TYR A 12 -12.22 5.02 -6.17
C TYR A 12 -11.09 4.58 -5.22
N ILE A 13 -10.69 3.30 -5.27
CA ILE A 13 -9.54 2.82 -4.48
C ILE A 13 -8.24 3.47 -4.96
N GLU A 14 -8.06 3.60 -6.27
CA GLU A 14 -6.90 4.28 -6.87
C GLU A 14 -6.88 5.77 -6.48
N ASP A 15 -7.99 6.49 -6.64
CA ASP A 15 -8.14 7.90 -6.25
C ASP A 15 -7.85 8.11 -4.75
N MET A 16 -8.26 7.18 -3.89
CA MET A 16 -7.96 7.21 -2.46
C MET A 16 -6.47 6.94 -2.18
N ALA A 17 -5.86 5.98 -2.86
CA ALA A 17 -4.44 5.67 -2.71
C ALA A 17 -3.54 6.85 -3.15
N GLU A 18 -3.94 7.58 -4.19
CA GLU A 18 -3.27 8.82 -4.63
C GLU A 18 -3.25 9.90 -3.55
N GLN A 19 -4.22 9.87 -2.63
CA GLN A 19 -4.32 10.78 -1.48
C GLN A 19 -3.64 10.22 -0.21
N SER A 20 -2.79 9.20 -0.34
CA SER A 20 -2.14 8.49 0.77
C SER A 20 -3.13 7.82 1.73
N LEU A 21 -4.32 7.39 1.25
CA LEU A 21 -5.30 6.71 2.08
C LEU A 21 -5.16 5.18 1.96
N ARG A 22 -5.03 4.53 3.11
CA ARG A 22 -5.16 3.08 3.21
C ARG A 22 -6.63 2.69 3.09
N CYS A 23 -6.97 1.96 2.03
CA CYS A 23 -8.34 1.53 1.76
C CYS A 23 -8.67 0.21 2.47
N VAL A 24 -9.83 0.17 3.11
CA VAL A 24 -10.42 -1.05 3.69
C VAL A 24 -11.83 -1.21 3.13
N ALA A 25 -12.09 -2.36 2.47
CA ALA A 25 -13.40 -2.71 1.97
C ALA A 25 -14.17 -3.54 3.01
N PHE A 26 -15.42 -3.19 3.25
CA PHE A 26 -16.34 -3.92 4.12
C PHE A 26 -17.34 -4.65 3.25
N ALA A 27 -17.43 -5.96 3.43
CA ALA A 27 -18.39 -6.81 2.75
C ALA A 27 -18.95 -7.84 3.73
N TYR A 28 -20.13 -8.36 3.42
CA TYR A 28 -20.75 -9.42 4.21
C TYR A 28 -21.28 -10.52 3.31
N ARG A 29 -21.53 -11.68 3.93
CA ARG A 29 -22.27 -12.77 3.31
C ARG A 29 -23.24 -13.32 4.32
N ASN A 30 -24.46 -13.60 3.86
CA ASN A 30 -25.43 -14.33 4.65
C ASN A 30 -25.06 -15.82 4.62
N LEU A 31 -24.92 -16.41 5.79
CA LEU A 31 -24.71 -17.85 5.95
C LEU A 31 -25.95 -18.46 6.61
N ASP A 32 -26.27 -19.69 6.21
CA ASP A 32 -27.25 -20.49 6.96
C ASP A 32 -26.61 -20.87 8.30
N PRO A 33 -27.32 -20.75 9.45
CA PRO A 33 -26.79 -21.13 10.75
C PRO A 33 -26.17 -22.54 10.80
N LYS A 34 -26.63 -23.48 9.96
CA LYS A 34 -26.07 -24.82 9.87
C LYS A 34 -24.65 -24.87 9.27
N ASP A 35 -24.28 -23.85 8.49
CA ASP A 35 -22.98 -23.73 7.83
C ASP A 35 -21.97 -22.96 8.71
N ILE A 36 -22.41 -22.44 9.86
CA ILE A 36 -21.57 -21.74 10.83
C ILE A 36 -21.00 -22.76 11.82
N PRO A 37 -19.66 -22.91 11.92
CA PRO A 37 -19.07 -23.83 12.87
C PRO A 37 -19.29 -23.40 14.33
N TYR A 38 -19.33 -24.40 15.20
CA TYR A 38 -19.24 -24.22 16.65
C TYR A 38 -17.90 -23.57 17.02
N GLU A 39 -17.84 -22.86 18.16
CA GLU A 39 -16.66 -22.08 18.55
C GLU A 39 -15.34 -22.86 18.48
N GLU A 40 -15.34 -24.10 18.94
CA GLU A 40 -14.16 -24.99 18.95
C GLU A 40 -13.60 -25.25 17.54
N GLN A 41 -14.45 -25.18 16.52
CA GLN A 41 -14.09 -25.42 15.12
C GLN A 41 -13.72 -24.12 14.37
N ARG A 42 -13.95 -22.94 14.96
CA ARG A 42 -13.72 -21.65 14.30
C ARG A 42 -12.25 -21.31 14.10
N ILE A 43 -11.34 -21.88 14.90
CA ILE A 43 -9.90 -21.61 14.81
C ILE A 43 -9.34 -21.95 13.42
N ASN A 44 -9.88 -23.00 12.79
CA ASN A 44 -9.44 -23.47 11.46
C ASN A 44 -10.48 -23.23 10.37
N TRP A 45 -11.54 -22.47 10.67
CA TRP A 45 -12.59 -22.18 9.71
C TRP A 45 -12.38 -20.81 9.09
N GLU A 46 -12.34 -20.78 7.76
CA GLU A 46 -12.25 -19.55 6.98
C GLU A 46 -13.63 -19.16 6.48
N LEU A 47 -13.95 -17.87 6.58
CA LEU A 47 -15.16 -17.34 5.96
C LEU A 47 -15.06 -17.56 4.44
N PRO A 48 -16.09 -18.13 3.80
CA PRO A 48 -16.10 -18.26 2.34
C PRO A 48 -15.84 -16.92 1.65
N ASP A 49 -14.88 -16.90 0.72
CA ASP A 49 -14.41 -15.69 0.02
C ASP A 49 -15.23 -15.36 -1.24
N ASN A 50 -16.17 -16.23 -1.62
CA ASN A 50 -17.12 -16.03 -2.71
C ASN A 50 -18.45 -15.41 -2.25
N ASP A 51 -19.20 -14.87 -3.21
CA ASP A 51 -20.58 -14.34 -3.03
C ASP A 51 -20.73 -13.28 -1.92
N LEU A 52 -19.69 -12.49 -1.72
CA LEU A 52 -19.70 -11.35 -0.80
C LEU A 52 -20.51 -10.18 -1.38
N THR A 53 -21.28 -9.51 -0.51
CA THR A 53 -21.96 -8.25 -0.80
C THR A 53 -21.15 -7.09 -0.23
N LEU A 54 -20.60 -6.26 -1.11
CA LEU A 54 -19.87 -5.05 -0.71
C LEU A 54 -20.83 -4.05 -0.05
N ILE A 55 -20.48 -3.59 1.15
CA ILE A 55 -21.18 -2.54 1.90
C ILE A 55 -20.58 -1.17 1.53
N GLY A 56 -19.24 -1.08 1.54
CA GLY A 56 -18.54 0.16 1.29
C GLY A 56 -17.02 0.03 1.40
N ILE A 57 -16.33 1.12 1.06
CA ILE A 57 -14.87 1.23 1.13
C ILE A 57 -14.56 2.49 1.94
N VAL A 58 -13.68 2.36 2.92
CA VAL A 58 -13.23 3.46 3.78
C VAL A 58 -11.74 3.70 3.53
N GLY A 59 -11.37 4.95 3.30
CA GLY A 59 -9.98 5.39 3.27
C GLY A 59 -9.56 5.94 4.63
N MET A 60 -8.47 5.43 5.19
CA MET A 60 -7.88 5.94 6.43
C MET A 60 -6.48 6.48 6.17
N LYS A 61 -6.16 7.65 6.72
CA LYS A 61 -4.82 8.25 6.60
C LYS A 61 -4.04 8.05 7.89
N ASP A 62 -2.80 7.61 7.76
CA ASP A 62 -1.78 7.78 8.80
C ASP A 62 -0.88 8.96 8.36
N PRO A 63 -1.14 10.19 8.82
CA PRO A 63 -0.43 11.37 8.32
C PRO A 63 1.06 11.35 8.71
N CYS A 64 1.93 11.87 7.84
CA CYS A 64 3.33 12.14 8.20
C CYS A 64 3.34 12.99 9.49
N ARG A 65 4.19 12.65 10.46
CA ARG A 65 4.30 13.44 11.71
C ARG A 65 4.71 14.88 11.38
N PRO A 66 4.24 15.88 12.15
CA PRO A 66 4.71 17.26 11.99
C PRO A 66 6.24 17.33 12.03
N GLY A 67 6.84 18.09 11.10
CA GLY A 67 8.29 18.28 10.98
C GLY A 67 9.04 17.18 10.22
N VAL A 68 8.39 16.09 9.78
CA VAL A 68 9.07 15.04 8.99
C VAL A 68 9.64 15.60 7.70
N ARG A 69 8.88 16.42 6.97
CA ARG A 69 9.36 17.05 5.73
C ARG A 69 10.59 17.92 5.96
N ASP A 70 10.57 18.74 7.00
CA ASP A 70 11.69 19.61 7.36
C ASP A 70 12.93 18.78 7.74
N ALA A 71 12.74 17.66 8.44
CA ALA A 71 13.82 16.74 8.78
C ALA A 71 14.40 16.04 7.54
N VAL A 72 13.55 15.64 6.58
CA VAL A 72 14.00 15.07 5.31
C VAL A 72 14.80 16.09 4.50
N GLU A 73 14.33 17.34 4.44
CA GLU A 73 15.04 18.44 3.78
C GLU A 73 16.39 18.72 4.44
N LEU A 74 16.44 18.80 5.77
CA LEU A 74 17.70 19.00 6.52
C LEU A 74 18.72 17.89 6.24
N CYS A 75 18.27 16.62 6.27
CA CYS A 75 19.13 15.48 5.94
C CYS A 75 19.68 15.60 4.50
N THR A 76 18.81 15.92 3.55
CA THR A 76 19.15 16.00 2.13
C THR A 76 20.14 17.14 1.86
N ASN A 77 19.92 18.31 2.46
CA ASN A 77 20.82 19.47 2.37
C ASN A 77 22.18 19.21 3.04
N SER A 78 22.24 18.25 3.97
CA SER A 78 23.49 17.82 4.62
C SER A 78 24.21 16.69 3.86
N GLY A 79 23.71 16.28 2.69
CA GLY A 79 24.27 15.18 1.91
C GLY A 79 23.86 13.78 2.39
N VAL A 80 22.89 13.66 3.30
CA VAL A 80 22.37 12.39 3.80
C VAL A 80 21.15 11.97 2.97
N LYS A 81 21.25 10.83 2.28
CA LYS A 81 20.14 10.28 1.51
C LYS A 81 19.12 9.58 2.41
N VAL A 82 17.92 10.15 2.50
CA VAL A 82 16.78 9.53 3.19
C VAL A 82 16.13 8.50 2.26
N ARG A 83 15.75 7.34 2.81
CA ARG A 83 15.05 6.27 2.10
C ARG A 83 13.83 5.82 2.90
N MET A 84 12.75 5.46 2.21
CA MET A 84 11.54 4.89 2.79
C MET A 84 11.49 3.38 2.57
N VAL A 85 11.16 2.65 3.63
CA VAL A 85 10.74 1.25 3.55
C VAL A 85 9.39 1.15 4.23
N THR A 86 8.38 0.65 3.50
CA THR A 86 7.01 0.50 4.00
C THR A 86 6.45 -0.87 3.59
N GLY A 87 5.30 -1.25 4.14
CA GLY A 87 4.48 -2.37 3.67
C GLY A 87 3.22 -1.91 2.94
N ASP A 88 3.08 -0.60 2.69
CA ASP A 88 2.00 -0.07 1.86
C ASP A 88 2.13 -0.51 0.40
N ASN A 89 1.06 -0.39 -0.38
CA ASN A 89 1.15 -0.60 -1.82
C ASN A 89 1.95 0.52 -2.51
N LEU A 90 2.34 0.27 -3.77
CA LEU A 90 3.20 1.17 -4.55
C LEU A 90 2.66 2.61 -4.64
N GLN A 91 1.37 2.76 -4.89
CA GLN A 91 0.70 4.05 -5.08
C GLN A 91 0.70 4.86 -3.77
N THR A 92 0.34 4.20 -2.66
CA THR A 92 0.29 4.82 -1.33
C THR A 92 1.70 5.20 -0.87
N ALA A 93 2.67 4.31 -1.04
CA ALA A 93 4.08 4.59 -0.69
C ALA A 93 4.65 5.77 -1.48
N ARG A 94 4.32 5.88 -2.78
CA ARG A 94 4.67 7.04 -3.61
C ARG A 94 4.06 8.33 -3.05
N ALA A 95 2.76 8.32 -2.76
CA ALA A 95 2.06 9.49 -2.26
C ALA A 95 2.63 9.97 -0.92
N ILE A 96 2.89 9.05 0.03
CA ILE A 96 3.52 9.37 1.31
C ILE A 96 4.95 9.88 1.11
N ALA A 97 5.73 9.27 0.20
CA ALA A 97 7.10 9.71 -0.05
C ALA A 97 7.18 11.10 -0.69
N LEU A 98 6.21 11.48 -1.52
CA LEU A 98 6.06 12.85 -2.04
C LEU A 98 5.67 13.83 -0.92
N GLU A 99 4.72 13.46 -0.07
CA GLU A 99 4.25 14.26 1.06
C GLU A 99 5.38 14.55 2.06
N CYS A 100 6.16 13.52 2.40
CA CYS A 100 7.30 13.60 3.30
C CYS A 100 8.58 14.18 2.60
N GLY A 101 8.56 14.44 1.28
CA GLY A 101 9.68 15.06 0.55
C GLY A 101 10.85 14.13 0.19
N ILE A 102 10.69 12.81 0.32
CA ILE A 102 11.68 11.79 -0.05
C ILE A 102 11.73 11.62 -1.57
N LEU A 103 10.57 11.70 -2.23
CA LEU A 103 10.46 11.82 -3.67
C LEU A 103 10.10 13.25 -4.04
N THR A 104 10.64 13.71 -5.16
CA THR A 104 10.31 15.01 -5.76
C THR A 104 9.60 14.87 -7.11
N ASP A 105 9.80 13.74 -7.79
CA ASP A 105 9.15 13.40 -9.05
C ASP A 105 7.95 12.46 -8.81
N PRO A 106 6.70 12.91 -9.07
CA PRO A 106 5.52 12.05 -8.94
C PRO A 106 5.53 10.89 -9.94
N GLN A 107 6.29 10.96 -11.03
CA GLN A 107 6.43 9.91 -12.04
C GLN A 107 7.62 8.98 -11.80
N ALA A 108 8.34 9.12 -10.67
CA ALA A 108 9.50 8.29 -10.35
C ALA A 108 9.18 6.80 -10.52
N SER A 109 9.96 6.06 -11.30
CA SER A 109 9.73 4.63 -11.54
C SER A 109 10.85 3.78 -10.94
N ALA A 110 10.84 2.48 -11.20
CA ALA A 110 12.00 1.64 -10.91
C ALA A 110 13.27 2.21 -11.60
N PRO A 111 14.44 2.17 -10.95
CA PRO A 111 14.70 1.58 -9.63
C PRO A 111 14.50 2.56 -8.46
N VAL A 112 14.08 3.81 -8.69
CA VAL A 112 13.93 4.83 -7.61
C VAL A 112 12.86 4.42 -6.61
N ILE A 113 11.75 3.87 -7.12
CA ILE A 113 10.72 3.20 -6.34
C ILE A 113 10.56 1.76 -6.84
N ILE A 114 10.64 0.78 -5.94
CA ILE A 114 10.64 -0.63 -6.30
C ILE A 114 9.89 -1.47 -5.27
N GLU A 115 8.93 -2.29 -5.72
CA GLU A 115 8.26 -3.23 -4.83
C GLU A 115 9.25 -4.24 -4.25
N GLY A 116 9.09 -4.55 -2.96
CA GLY A 116 9.96 -5.49 -2.25
C GLY A 116 9.97 -6.88 -2.87
N LYS A 117 8.87 -7.32 -3.50
CA LYS A 117 8.81 -8.60 -4.24
C LYS A 117 9.78 -8.61 -5.43
N VAL A 118 9.87 -7.50 -6.16
CA VAL A 118 10.74 -7.35 -7.34
C VAL A 118 12.19 -7.26 -6.88
N PHE A 119 12.47 -6.45 -5.86
CA PHE A 119 13.82 -6.32 -5.29
C PHE A 119 14.35 -7.65 -4.72
N ARG A 120 13.49 -8.45 -4.06
CA ARG A 120 13.87 -9.78 -3.56
C ARG A 120 14.13 -10.79 -4.69
N ALA A 121 13.54 -10.62 -5.86
CA ALA A 121 13.79 -11.49 -7.00
C ALA A 121 15.14 -11.23 -7.68
N TYR A 122 15.76 -10.07 -7.45
CA TYR A 122 17.10 -9.77 -7.93
C TYR A 122 18.17 -10.64 -7.25
N SER A 123 19.20 -10.97 -8.01
CA SER A 123 20.47 -11.49 -7.51
C SER A 123 21.20 -10.46 -6.64
N ASP A 124 22.19 -10.90 -5.87
CA ASP A 124 22.93 -9.99 -4.99
C ASP A 124 23.69 -8.90 -5.79
N ALA A 125 24.25 -9.26 -6.95
CA ALA A 125 24.90 -8.29 -7.85
C ALA A 125 23.92 -7.24 -8.40
N GLU A 126 22.71 -7.65 -8.78
CA GLU A 126 21.67 -6.71 -9.23
C GLU A 126 21.20 -5.80 -8.09
N ARG A 127 21.02 -6.34 -6.88
CA ARG A 127 20.66 -5.56 -5.70
C ARG A 127 21.71 -4.50 -5.39
N GLU A 128 22.98 -4.87 -5.41
CA GLU A 128 24.11 -3.95 -5.19
C GLU A 128 24.13 -2.84 -6.27
N ALA A 129 23.91 -3.19 -7.54
CA ALA A 129 23.89 -2.24 -8.64
C ALA A 129 22.73 -1.21 -8.59
N VAL A 130 21.64 -1.51 -7.88
CA VAL A 130 20.47 -0.61 -7.77
C VAL A 130 20.30 0.02 -6.39
N ALA A 131 20.97 -0.47 -5.34
CA ALA A 131 20.80 -0.02 -3.95
C ALA A 131 20.95 1.50 -3.78
N ASP A 132 21.92 2.09 -4.48
CA ASP A 132 22.16 3.53 -4.43
C ASP A 132 21.11 4.36 -5.16
N LYS A 133 20.37 3.77 -6.09
CA LYS A 133 19.32 4.45 -6.86
C LYS A 133 17.97 4.43 -6.12
N ILE A 134 17.72 3.41 -5.30
CA ILE A 134 16.47 3.25 -4.55
C ILE A 134 16.29 4.35 -3.50
N SER A 135 15.09 4.92 -3.48
CA SER A 135 14.64 5.89 -2.48
C SER A 135 13.39 5.41 -1.74
N VAL A 136 12.54 4.58 -2.38
CA VAL A 136 11.30 4.06 -1.76
C VAL A 136 11.14 2.57 -2.08
N ARG A 137 10.86 1.77 -1.05
CA ARG A 137 10.61 0.33 -1.18
C ARG A 137 9.36 -0.11 -0.38
N PRO A 138 8.18 -0.16 -1.02
CA PRO A 138 7.00 -0.82 -0.48
C PRO A 138 7.14 -2.35 -0.40
#